data_AF-A0A517QWR3-F1
#
_entry.id   AF-A0A517QWR3-F1
#
_cell.length_a   1.000
_cell.length_b   1.000
_cell.length_c   1.000
_cell.angle_alpha   90.00
_cell.angle_beta   90.00
_cell.angle_gamma   90.00
#
_symmetry.space_group_name_H-M   'P 1'
#
loop_
_entity.id
_entity.type
_entity.pdbx_description
1 polymer ?
#
loop_
_entity_poly.entity_id
_entity_poly.type
_entity_poly.pdbx_seq_one_letter_code
_entity_poly.pdbx_strand_id
1 'polypeptide(L)'
;MPDLEDLSSVNGADLTEAQIKGILAQIDLDITNLLRDGKLAALKYSLPGDAGRAGDRAANLHALLDARRYYSELLKQQPAIHAATANFED
;
A
#
# COMPACT_ATOMS: atom_id res chain seq x y z
N MET A 1 25.53 9.09 0.47
CA MET A 1 24.07 9.10 0.65
C MET A 1 23.75 10.52 1.07
N PRO A 2 23.06 11.33 0.25
CA PRO A 2 22.77 12.71 0.64
C PRO A 2 21.81 12.69 1.83
N ASP A 3 22.19 13.44 2.86
CA ASP A 3 21.40 13.70 4.05
C ASP A 3 20.07 14.38 3.68
N LEU A 4 18.96 13.73 4.05
CA LEU A 4 17.63 14.32 4.03
C LEU A 4 17.43 15.09 5.35
N GLU A 5 18.21 16.15 5.55
CA GLU A 5 18.12 17.01 6.75
C GLU A 5 16.94 17.99 6.70
N ASP A 6 16.33 18.19 5.52
CA ASP A 6 15.25 19.15 5.34
C ASP A 6 14.02 18.53 4.66
N LEU A 7 12.95 18.37 5.44
CA LEU A 7 11.62 17.91 5.02
C LEU A 7 10.66 19.06 4.73
N SER A 8 11.11 20.32 4.82
CA SER A 8 10.25 21.52 4.61
C SER A 8 9.69 21.64 3.19
N SER A 9 10.25 20.88 2.23
CA SER A 9 9.79 20.79 0.84
C SER A 9 8.90 19.57 0.56
N VAL A 10 8.69 18.69 1.54
CA VAL A 10 7.77 17.56 1.41
C VAL A 10 6.35 18.07 1.59
N ASN A 11 5.83 18.68 0.53
CA ASN A 11 4.40 18.93 0.41
C ASN A 11 3.76 17.61 0.01
N GLY A 12 3.44 16.78 1.00
CA GLY A 12 2.69 15.54 0.79
C GLY A 12 1.29 15.88 0.33
N ALA A 13 1.10 16.09 -0.98
CA ALA A 13 -0.22 16.21 -1.56
C ALA A 13 -1.01 14.94 -1.22
N ASP A 14 -2.27 15.12 -0.81
CA ASP A 14 -3.15 14.00 -0.54
C ASP A 14 -3.23 13.09 -1.76
N LEU A 15 -3.25 11.78 -1.52
CA LEU A 15 -3.38 10.80 -2.59
C LEU A 15 -4.72 10.98 -3.29
N THR A 16 -4.69 11.07 -4.61
CA THR A 16 -5.90 11.03 -5.44
C THR A 16 -6.60 9.68 -5.33
N GLU A 17 -7.90 9.64 -5.62
CA GLU A 17 -8.70 8.40 -5.66
C GLU A 17 -8.05 7.32 -6.54
N ALA A 18 -7.55 7.72 -7.72
CA ALA A 18 -6.88 6.83 -8.66
C ALA A 18 -5.58 6.24 -8.09
N GLN A 19 -4.80 7.03 -7.36
CA GLN A 19 -3.58 6.56 -6.70
C GLN A 19 -3.91 5.59 -5.57
N ILE A 20 -4.94 5.86 -4.76
CA ILE A 20 -5.38 4.96 -3.69
C ILE A 20 -5.85 3.63 -4.27
N LYS A 21 -6.65 3.64 -5.34
CA LYS A 21 -7.06 2.41 -6.05
C LYS A 21 -5.88 1.63 -6.62
N GLY A 22 -4.88 2.33 -7.17
CA GLY A 22 -3.64 1.69 -7.65
C GLY A 22 -2.87 1.00 -6.54
N ILE A 23 -2.73 1.65 -5.38
CA ILE A 23 -2.10 1.08 -4.18
C ILE A 23 -2.86 -0.17 -3.71
N LEU A 24 -4.19 -0.11 -3.62
CA LEU A 24 -5.02 -1.25 -3.24
C LEU A 24 -4.84 -2.45 -4.19
N ALA A 25 -4.80 -2.20 -5.51
CA ALA A 25 -4.58 -3.25 -6.50
C ALA A 25 -3.20 -3.91 -6.35
N GLN A 26 -2.17 -3.13 -6.06
CA GLN A 26 -0.82 -3.65 -5.82
C GLN A 26 -0.77 -4.50 -4.54
N ILE A 27 -1.39 -4.04 -3.45
CA ILE A 27 -1.46 -4.81 -2.20
C ILE A 27 -2.20 -6.15 -2.41
N ASP A 28 -3.32 -6.14 -3.15
CA ASP A 28 -4.08 -7.35 -3.45
C ASP A 28 -3.25 -8.36 -4.28
N LEU A 29 -2.47 -7.85 -5.23
CA LEU A 29 -1.52 -8.67 -6.00
C LEU A 29 -0.42 -9.27 -5.11
N ASP A 30 0.15 -8.48 -4.21
CA ASP A 30 1.22 -8.93 -3.31
C ASP A 30 0.73 -9.98 -2.31
N ILE A 31 -0.47 -9.81 -1.75
CA ILE A 31 -1.13 -10.83 -0.93
C ILE A 31 -1.35 -12.10 -1.74
N THR A 32 -1.89 -11.98 -2.96
CA THR A 32 -2.13 -13.15 -3.84
C THR A 32 -0.84 -13.90 -4.12
N ASN A 33 0.27 -13.19 -4.39
CA ASN A 33 1.58 -13.79 -4.62
C ASN A 33 2.12 -14.50 -3.37
N LEU A 34 1.96 -13.91 -2.18
CA LEU A 34 2.35 -14.54 -0.91
C LEU A 34 1.58 -15.84 -0.65
N LEU A 35 0.29 -15.86 -0.97
CA LEU A 35 -0.58 -17.03 -0.80
C LEU A 35 -0.29 -18.11 -1.84
N ARG A 36 -0.21 -17.74 -3.13
CA ARG A 36 -0.03 -18.66 -4.26
C ARG A 36 1.26 -19.46 -4.17
N ASP A 37 2.35 -18.81 -3.77
CA ASP A 37 3.66 -19.46 -3.75
C ASP A 37 3.82 -20.41 -2.54
N GLY A 38 2.77 -20.63 -1.74
CA GLY A 38 2.85 -21.41 -0.50
C GLY A 38 3.85 -20.84 0.51
N LYS A 39 4.30 -19.60 0.28
CA LYS A 39 5.40 -18.95 0.99
C LYS A 39 5.09 -18.77 2.48
N LEU A 40 3.82 -18.71 2.86
CA LEU A 40 3.42 -18.61 4.27
C LEU A 40 3.77 -19.85 5.09
N ALA A 41 3.80 -21.05 4.51
CA ALA A 41 4.18 -22.27 5.23
C ALA A 41 5.68 -22.28 5.60
N ALA A 42 6.51 -21.60 4.82
CA ALA A 42 7.92 -21.36 5.13
C ALA A 42 8.08 -19.99 5.82
N LEU A 43 7.69 -19.93 7.11
CA LEU A 43 7.75 -18.75 7.98
C LEU A 43 9.13 -18.07 8.01
N LYS A 44 10.19 -18.82 7.71
CA LYS A 44 11.58 -18.34 7.62
C LYS A 44 12.19 -18.89 6.35
N TYR A 45 12.61 -18.00 5.46
CA TYR A 45 13.45 -18.35 4.32
C TYR A 45 14.76 -17.58 4.44
N SER A 46 15.87 -18.27 4.26
CA SER A 46 17.17 -17.64 4.14
C SER A 46 17.22 -16.96 2.77
N LEU A 47 17.33 -15.64 2.75
CA LEU A 47 17.72 -14.90 1.55
C LEU A 47 19.22 -15.14 1.30
N PRO A 48 19.65 -15.48 0.07
CA PRO A 48 21.07 -15.59 -0.23
C PRO A 48 21.68 -14.18 -0.30
N GLY A 49 22.59 -13.87 0.62
CA GLY A 49 23.31 -12.59 0.74
C GLY A 49 23.69 -12.29 2.19
N ASP A 50 24.86 -11.68 2.43
CA ASP A 50 25.58 -11.49 3.72
C ASP A 50 24.85 -10.76 4.86
N ALA A 51 23.55 -10.52 4.74
CA ALA A 51 22.72 -10.03 5.82
C ALA A 51 21.49 -10.93 5.93
N GLY A 52 21.60 -11.97 6.76
CA GLY A 52 20.53 -12.94 7.08
C GLY A 52 19.30 -12.30 7.73
N ARG A 53 18.61 -11.40 7.03
CA ARG A 53 17.24 -11.00 7.34
C ARG A 53 16.36 -12.16 6.94
N ALA A 54 16.16 -13.09 7.88
CA ALA A 54 14.99 -13.95 7.84
C ALA A 54 13.76 -13.03 7.89
N GLY A 55 13.18 -12.73 6.72
CA GLY A 55 11.97 -11.94 6.63
C GLY A 55 10.81 -12.74 7.21
N ASP A 56 10.18 -12.22 8.27
CA ASP A 56 8.97 -12.81 8.82
C ASP A 56 7.81 -12.56 7.84
N ARG A 57 7.44 -13.62 7.11
CA ARG A 57 6.37 -13.55 6.11
C ARG A 57 4.99 -13.35 6.73
N ALA A 58 4.78 -13.78 7.98
CA ALA A 58 3.54 -13.51 8.70
C ALA A 58 3.46 -12.02 9.06
N ALA A 59 4.56 -11.43 9.55
CA ALA A 59 4.64 -9.99 9.78
C ALA A 59 4.41 -9.18 8.50
N ASN A 60 4.95 -9.64 7.36
CA ASN A 60 4.73 -8.99 6.07
C ASN A 60 3.25 -9.08 5.61
N LEU A 61 2.62 -10.25 5.78
CA LEU A 61 1.19 -10.40 5.48
C LEU A 61 0.34 -9.49 6.36
N HIS A 62 0.63 -9.42 7.67
CA HIS A 62 -0.07 -8.50 8.57
C HIS A 62 0.08 -7.05 8.14
N ALA A 63 1.29 -6.61 7.80
CA ALA A 63 1.54 -5.27 7.30
C ALA A 63 0.74 -4.96 6.02
N LEU A 64 0.66 -5.90 5.07
CA LEU A 64 -0.14 -5.75 3.86
C LEU A 64 -1.65 -5.67 4.16
N LEU A 65 -2.16 -6.49 5.08
CA LEU A 65 -3.57 -6.46 5.48
C LEU A 65 -3.93 -5.15 6.19
N ASP A 66 -3.05 -4.62 7.03
CA ASP A 66 -3.24 -3.36 7.72
C ASP A 66 -3.17 -2.18 6.74
N ALA A 67 -2.21 -2.19 5.81
CA ALA A 67 -2.12 -1.21 4.73
C ALA A 67 -3.38 -1.23 3.85
N ARG A 68 -3.86 -2.42 3.46
CA ARG A 68 -5.10 -2.58 2.69
C ARG A 68 -6.28 -1.95 3.42
N ARG A 69 -6.40 -2.18 4.72
CA ARG A 69 -7.46 -1.60 5.55
C ARG A 69 -7.38 -0.08 5.58
N TYR A 70 -6.19 0.45 5.85
CA TYR A 70 -5.95 1.89 5.88
C TYR A 70 -6.37 2.58 4.58
N TYR A 71 -5.90 2.10 3.43
CA TYR A 71 -6.23 2.69 2.13
C TYR A 71 -7.70 2.47 1.73
N SER A 72 -8.33 1.38 2.18
CA SER A 72 -9.77 1.18 1.97
C SER A 72 -10.59 2.19 2.75
N GLU A 73 -10.21 2.49 3.99
CA GLU A 73 -10.89 3.52 4.80
C GLU A 73 -10.63 4.92 4.24
N LEU A 74 -9.40 5.22 3.83
CA LEU A 74 -9.06 6.49 3.18
C LEU A 74 -9.89 6.71 1.92
N LEU A 75 -10.07 5.67 1.09
CA LEU A 75 -10.89 5.73 -0.12
C LEU A 75 -12.37 6.01 0.19
N LYS A 76 -12.92 5.39 1.26
CA LYS A 76 -14.30 5.62 1.70
C LYS A 76 -14.53 7.02 2.26
N GLN A 77 -13.49 7.60 2.86
CA GLN A 77 -13.53 8.92 3.48
C GLN A 77 -13.36 10.05 2.47
N GLN A 78 -12.88 9.77 1.25
CA GLN A 78 -12.89 10.78 0.21
C GLN A 78 -14.35 11.14 -0.10
N PRO A 79 -14.75 12.42 0.04
CA PRO A 79 -16.09 12.83 -0.35
C PRO A 79 -16.29 12.43 -1.80
N ALA A 80 -17.47 11.92 -2.15
CA ALA A 80 -17.81 11.61 -3.52
C ALA A 80 -17.80 12.91 -4.35
N ILE A 81 -16.63 13.38 -4.78
CA ILE A 81 -16.44 14.49 -5.72
C ILE A 81 -16.83 13.99 -7.12
N HIS A 82 -18.03 13.44 -7.25
CA HIS A 82 -18.62 13.05 -8.53
C HIS A 82 -20.13 13.33 -8.58
N ALA A 83 -20.72 13.95 -7.55
CA ALA A 83 -22.15 14.33 -7.57
C ALA A 83 -22.42 15.78 -8.02
N ALA A 84 -21.41 16.61 -8.30
CA ALA A 84 -21.61 18.05 -8.53
C ALA A 84 -21.30 18.56 -9.94
N THR A 85 -21.04 17.70 -10.93
CA THR A 85 -20.88 18.10 -12.34
C THR A 85 -21.98 17.57 -13.26
N ALA A 86 -23.00 16.92 -12.71
CA ALA A 86 -24.21 16.56 -13.45
C ALA A 86 -25.34 17.53 -13.10
N ASN A 87 -25.74 18.34 -14.09
CA ASN A 87 -26.95 19.15 -14.16
C ASN A 87 -26.90 20.54 -13.52
N PHE A 88 -26.27 21.50 -14.20
CA PHE A 88 -26.84 22.84 -14.42
C PHE A 88 -26.19 23.45 -15.67
N GLU A 89 -26.61 22.99 -16.85
CA GLU A 89 -26.53 23.77 -18.09
C GLU A 89 -27.96 23.80 -18.69
N ASP A 90 -28.51 25.02 -18.68
CA ASP A 90 -29.72 25.63 -19.29
C ASP A 90 -31.03 24.81 -19.46
#